data_AF-A0A833D055-F1
#
_entry.id   AF-A0A833D055-F1
#
_cell.length_a   1.000
_cell.length_b   1.000
_cell.length_c   1.000
_cell.angle_alpha   90.00
_cell.angle_beta   90.00
_cell.angle_gamma   90.00
#
_symmetry.space_group_name_H-M   'P 1'
#
loop_
_entity.id
_entity.type
_entity.pdbx_description
1 polymer ?
#
loop_
_entity_poly.entity_id
_entity_poly.type
_entity_poly.pdbx_seq_one_letter_code
_entity_poly.pdbx_strand_id
1 'polypeptide(L)'
;YISVALALLTQKLNRPILAFVFSSLSIASTLVMAGISLYPFLMPSSTNPNHSLTVWDASSSELTLKIMLISVVVFLPFVLAYTAWMYRVMRGKVTSIDIEKNSNAY
;
A
#
# COMPACT_ATOMS: atom_id res chain seq x y z
N TYR A 1 2.07 -15.13 7.85
CA TYR A 1 1.16 -15.87 8.75
C TYR A 1 1.07 -15.30 10.15
N ILE A 2 2.17 -14.89 10.79
CA ILE A 2 2.17 -14.29 12.15
C ILE A 2 1.31 -13.02 12.24
N SER A 3 1.34 -12.18 11.20
CA SER A 3 0.56 -10.94 11.08
C SER A 3 -0.97 -11.16 11.05
N VAL A 4 -1.43 -12.24 10.41
CA VAL A 4 -2.86 -12.61 10.39
C VAL A 4 -3.31 -13.09 11.78
N ALA A 5 -2.48 -13.90 12.45
CA ALA A 5 -2.77 -14.38 13.80
C ALA A 5 -2.85 -13.23 14.82
N LEU A 6 -1.96 -12.24 14.74
CA LEU A 6 -2.02 -11.04 15.60
C LEU A 6 -3.23 -10.15 15.27
N ALA A 7 -3.65 -10.04 14.01
CA ALA A 7 -4.86 -9.31 13.64
C ALA A 7 -6.12 -9.93 14.28
N LEU A 8 -6.22 -11.27 14.27
CA LEU A 8 -7.34 -11.99 14.87
C LEU A 8 -7.35 -11.87 16.40
N LEU A 9 -6.17 -11.89 17.04
CA LEU A 9 -6.05 -11.70 18.49
C LEU A 9 -6.43 -10.27 18.90
N THR A 10 -5.96 -9.26 18.17
CA THR A 10 -6.28 -7.85 18.47
C THR A 10 -7.75 -7.49 18.24
N GLN A 11 -8.43 -8.22 17.34
CA GLN A 11 -9.88 -8.11 17.14
C GLN A 11 -10.67 -8.59 18.38
N LYS A 12 -10.20 -9.65 19.06
CA LYS A 12 -10.77 -10.09 20.35
C LYS A 12 -10.53 -9.12 21.50
N LEU A 13 -9.51 -8.25 21.40
CA LEU A 13 -9.12 -7.28 22.41
C LEU A 13 -9.83 -5.91 22.29
N ASN A 14 -10.89 -5.80 21.47
CA ASN A 14 -11.70 -4.57 21.30
C ASN A 14 -10.89 -3.31 20.93
N ARG A 15 -9.73 -3.47 20.28
CA ARG A 15 -8.90 -2.36 19.78
C ARG A 15 -8.94 -2.30 18.25
N PRO A 16 -10.00 -1.71 17.65
CA PRO A 16 -10.24 -1.76 16.20
C PRO A 16 -9.12 -1.11 15.37
N ILE A 17 -8.46 -0.09 15.92
CA ILE A 17 -7.33 0.58 15.26
C ILE A 17 -6.14 -0.38 15.11
N LEU A 18 -5.85 -1.20 16.12
CA LEU A 18 -4.74 -2.16 16.06
C LEU A 18 -5.06 -3.29 15.07
N ALA A 19 -6.29 -3.81 15.08
CA ALA A 19 -6.71 -4.84 14.13
C ALA A 19 -6.60 -4.35 12.66
N PHE A 20 -6.98 -3.10 12.39
CA PHE A 20 -6.82 -2.47 11.07
C PHE A 20 -5.35 -2.36 10.65
N VAL A 21 -4.47 -1.90 11.56
CA VAL A 21 -3.03 -1.79 11.29
C VAL A 21 -2.43 -3.17 11.02
N PHE A 22 -2.72 -4.19 11.84
CA PHE A 22 -2.19 -5.55 11.61
C PHE A 22 -2.69 -6.19 10.31
N SER A 23 -3.94 -5.93 9.91
CA SER A 23 -4.48 -6.39 8.62
C SER A 23 -3.75 -5.74 7.43
N SER A 24 -3.60 -4.42 7.46
CA SER A 24 -2.86 -3.68 6.42
C SER A 24 -1.38 -4.13 6.33
N LEU A 25 -0.74 -4.34 7.48
CA LEU A 25 0.63 -4.84 7.55
C LEU A 25 0.76 -6.28 7.02
N SER A 26 -0.27 -7.11 7.24
CA SER A 26 -0.29 -8.46 6.67
C SER A 26 -0.26 -8.42 5.15
N ILE A 27 -1.10 -7.59 4.52
CA ILE A 27 -1.14 -7.43 3.07
C ILE A 27 0.20 -6.89 2.56
N ALA A 28 0.72 -5.83 3.20
CA ALA A 28 2.01 -5.25 2.85
C ALA A 28 3.15 -6.28 2.95
N SER A 29 3.17 -7.09 4.01
CA SER A 29 4.20 -8.11 4.21
C SER A 29 4.17 -9.19 3.13
N THR A 30 2.99 -9.58 2.64
CA THR A 30 2.87 -10.54 1.53
C THR A 30 3.42 -9.96 0.23
N LEU A 31 3.16 -8.67 -0.05
CA LEU A 31 3.71 -7.99 -1.22
C LEU A 31 5.23 -7.85 -1.15
N VAL A 32 5.77 -7.48 0.02
CA VAL A 32 7.21 -7.39 0.25
C VAL A 32 7.87 -8.76 0.11
N MET A 33 7.27 -9.82 0.65
CA MET A 33 7.76 -11.19 0.49
C MET A 33 7.82 -11.61 -0.99
N ALA A 34 6.77 -11.30 -1.77
CA ALA A 34 6.75 -11.55 -3.19
C ALA A 34 7.87 -10.77 -3.92
N GLY A 35 8.08 -9.50 -3.57
CA GLY A 35 9.16 -8.68 -4.11
C GLY A 35 10.56 -9.22 -3.80
N ILE A 36 10.79 -9.67 -2.57
CA ILE A 36 12.07 -10.28 -2.16
C ILE A 36 12.29 -11.61 -2.89
N SER A 37 11.23 -12.43 -3.04
CA SER A 37 11.32 -13.70 -3.76
C SER A 37 11.63 -13.52 -5.25
N LEU A 38 11.25 -12.37 -5.81
CA LEU A 38 11.45 -12.03 -7.21
C LEU A 38 12.79 -11.33 -7.45
N TYR A 39 13.51 -10.95 -6.40
CA TYR A 39 14.86 -10.40 -6.52
C TYR A 39 15.85 -11.52 -6.90
N PRO A 40 16.64 -11.41 -8.01
CA PRO A 40 16.95 -10.22 -8.80
C PRO A 40 16.21 -10.09 -10.16
N PHE A 41 15.21 -10.93 -10.43
CA PHE A 41 14.53 -11.05 -11.74
C PHE A 41 13.10 -10.52 -11.70
N LEU A 42 12.86 -9.26 -12.10
CA LEU A 42 11.52 -8.65 -12.11
C LEU A 42 10.51 -9.38 -13.02
N MET A 43 10.98 -10.01 -14.10
CA MET A 43 10.20 -10.89 -14.98
C MET A 43 11.12 -11.99 -15.58
N PRO A 44 11.04 -13.26 -15.15
CA PRO A 44 11.82 -14.34 -15.76
C PRO A 44 11.22 -14.70 -17.13
N SER A 45 12.03 -14.63 -18.19
CA SER A 45 11.65 -15.04 -19.56
C SER A 45 11.70 -16.57 -19.70
N SER A 46 10.59 -17.18 -20.13
CA SER A 46 10.46 -18.65 -20.25
C SER A 46 11.07 -19.24 -21.54
N THR A 47 11.68 -18.44 -22.41
CA THR A 47 12.10 -18.90 -23.76
C THR A 47 13.56 -18.63 -24.12
N ASN A 48 14.27 -17.74 -23.43
CA ASN A 48 15.71 -17.51 -23.64
C ASN A 48 16.39 -16.98 -22.36
N PRO A 49 17.35 -17.72 -21.75
CA PRO A 49 18.00 -17.36 -20.47
C PRO A 49 18.82 -16.06 -20.48
N ASN A 50 19.25 -15.60 -21.67
CA ASN A 50 20.11 -14.42 -21.87
C ASN A 50 19.35 -13.08 -21.97
N HIS A 51 18.01 -13.08 -21.94
CA HIS A 51 17.16 -11.88 -21.93
C HIS A 51 16.44 -11.71 -20.58
N SER A 52 17.09 -12.14 -19.50
CA SER A 52 16.56 -11.90 -18.17
C SER A 52 16.74 -10.42 -17.84
N LEU A 53 15.63 -9.66 -17.82
CA LEU A 53 15.58 -8.27 -17.36
C LEU A 53 15.92 -8.22 -15.87
N THR A 54 17.22 -8.19 -15.59
CA THR A 54 17.74 -7.95 -14.24
C THR A 54 17.53 -6.48 -13.90
N VAL A 55 17.45 -6.15 -12.60
CA VAL A 55 17.39 -4.77 -12.09
C VAL A 55 18.44 -3.84 -12.74
N TRP A 56 19.55 -4.41 -13.19
CA TRP A 56 20.70 -3.72 -13.74
C TRP A 56 20.52 -3.30 -15.20
N ASP A 57 19.80 -4.07 -16.01
CA ASP A 57 19.63 -3.83 -17.46
C ASP A 57 18.25 -3.21 -17.81
N ALA A 58 17.28 -3.27 -16.88
CA ALA A 58 15.94 -2.71 -17.06
C ALA A 58 15.83 -1.23 -16.64
N SER A 59 16.93 -0.62 -16.15
CA SER A 59 16.92 0.77 -15.71
C SER A 59 16.99 1.72 -16.91
N SER A 60 15.99 2.60 -17.03
CA SER A 60 16.04 3.72 -17.99
C SER A 60 17.28 4.59 -17.73
N SER A 61 17.70 5.37 -18.75
CA SER A 61 18.86 6.28 -18.66
C SER A 61 18.94 7.00 -17.30
N GLU A 62 20.16 7.09 -16.74
CA GLU A 62 20.44 7.63 -15.41
C GLU A 62 19.75 8.99 -15.15
N LEU A 63 19.65 9.83 -16.18
CA LEU A 63 18.99 11.13 -16.11
C LEU A 63 17.47 11.00 -15.88
N THR A 64 16.78 10.13 -16.63
CA THR A 64 15.33 9.91 -16.49
C THR A 64 15.00 9.25 -15.15
N LEU A 65 15.82 8.29 -14.70
CA LEU A 65 15.62 7.64 -13.40
C LEU A 65 15.78 8.62 -12.24
N LYS A 66 16.79 9.51 -12.30
CA LYS A 66 16.95 10.59 -11.31
C LYS A 66 15.74 11.53 -11.29
N ILE A 67 15.22 11.93 -12.44
CA ILE A 67 14.03 12.80 -12.52
C ILE A 67 12.79 12.11 -11.93
N MET A 68 12.54 10.84 -12.25
CA MET A 68 11.42 10.10 -11.67
C MET A 68 11.58 9.93 -10.15
N LEU A 69 12.79 9.66 -9.65
CA LEU A 69 13.05 9.54 -8.23
C LEU A 69 12.75 10.85 -7.48
N ILE A 70 13.24 11.99 -8.00
CA ILE A 70 12.93 13.32 -7.44
C ILE A 70 11.42 13.56 -7.45
N SER A 71 10.75 13.23 -8.56
CA SER A 71 9.30 13.39 -8.70
C SER A 71 8.55 12.57 -7.65
N VAL A 72 8.90 11.30 -7.46
CA VAL A 72 8.28 10.44 -6.44
C VAL A 72 8.54 11.00 -5.04
N VAL A 73 9.77 11.42 -4.73
CA VAL A 73 10.11 11.98 -3.42
C VAL A 73 9.30 13.24 -3.10
N VAL A 74 8.93 14.04 -4.11
CA VAL A 74 8.09 15.22 -3.92
C VAL A 74 6.60 14.84 -3.91
N PHE A 75 6.09 14.17 -4.93
CA PHE A 75 4.64 13.93 -5.07
C PHE A 75 4.08 12.90 -4.08
N LEU A 76 4.85 11.86 -3.72
CA LEU A 76 4.39 10.83 -2.80
C LEU A 76 4.00 11.38 -1.42
N PRO A 77 4.82 12.19 -0.73
CA PRO A 77 4.42 12.76 0.55
C PRO A 77 3.24 13.73 0.41
N PHE A 78 3.13 14.49 -0.68
CA PHE A 78 1.96 15.34 -0.94
C PHE A 78 0.67 14.53 -1.04
N VAL A 79 0.67 13.44 -1.81
CA VAL A 79 -0.50 12.56 -1.96
C VAL A 79 -0.87 11.89 -0.62
N LEU A 80 0.13 11.43 0.14
CA LEU A 80 -0.09 10.85 1.47
C LEU A 80 -0.65 11.87 2.46
N ALA A 81 -0.16 13.10 2.45
CA ALA A 81 -0.66 14.18 3.30
C ALA A 81 -2.12 14.51 2.98
N TYR A 82 -2.47 14.63 1.70
CA TYR A 82 -3.86 14.87 1.28
C TYR A 82 -4.78 13.71 1.68
N THR A 83 -4.33 12.47 1.46
CA THR A 83 -5.09 11.26 1.82
C THR A 83 -5.30 11.20 3.33
N ALA A 84 -4.26 11.45 4.13
CA ALA A 84 -4.35 11.48 5.60
C ALA A 84 -5.28 12.61 6.09
N TRP A 85 -5.23 13.78 5.45
CA TRP A 85 -6.13 14.90 5.74
C TRP A 85 -7.59 14.53 5.45
N MET A 86 -7.88 13.93 4.29
CA MET A 86 -9.21 13.45 3.94
C MET A 86 -9.75 12.44 4.96
N TYR A 87 -8.95 11.44 5.34
CA TYR A 87 -9.33 10.49 6.40
C TYR A 87 -9.57 11.17 7.74
N ARG A 88 -8.83 12.25 8.06
CA ARG A 88 -9.06 13.05 9.27
C ARG A 88 -10.36 13.85 9.19
N VAL A 89 -10.68 14.44 8.04
CA VAL A 89 -11.92 15.22 7.82
C VAL A 89 -13.16 14.33 7.86
N MET A 90 -13.10 13.16 7.22
CA MET A 90 -14.21 12.18 7.22
C MET A 90 -14.31 11.36 8.52
N ARG A 91 -13.51 11.69 9.53
CA ARG A 91 -13.50 10.98 10.81
C ARG A 91 -14.75 11.35 11.62
N GLY A 92 -15.82 10.61 11.41
CA GLY A 92 -17.07 10.68 12.16
C GLY A 92 -17.77 9.32 12.16
N LYS A 93 -18.58 9.04 13.19
CA LYS A 93 -19.44 7.86 13.17
C LYS A 93 -20.67 8.20 12.34
N VAL A 94 -20.85 7.55 11.19
CA VAL A 94 -22.09 7.65 10.42
C VAL A 94 -23.19 6.98 11.25
N THR A 95 -24.08 7.77 11.83
CA THR A 95 -25.21 7.25 12.60
C THR A 95 -26.42 7.18 11.69
N SER A 96 -27.34 6.23 11.92
CA SER A 96 -28.60 6.13 11.16
C SER A 96 -29.41 7.43 11.15
N ILE A 97 -29.29 8.24 12.21
CA ILE A 97 -29.89 9.57 12.34
C ILE A 97 -29.32 10.57 11.31
N ASP A 98 -28.05 10.44 10.91
CA ASP A 98 -27.42 11.30 9.89
C ASP A 98 -27.91 10.96 8.47
N ILE A 99 -28.28 9.69 8.24
CA ILE A 99 -28.83 9.19 6.98
C ILE A 99 -30.27 9.70 6.79
N GLU A 100 -31.09 9.61 7.84
CA GLU A 100 -32.50 10.03 7.80
C GLU A 100 -32.64 11.55 7.64
N LYS A 101 -31.71 12.33 8.21
CA LYS A 101 -31.69 13.80 8.15
C LYS A 101 -31.23 14.37 6.80
N ASN A 102 -30.56 13.55 5.97
CA ASN A 102 -30.04 13.94 4.65
C ASN A 102 -30.54 13.02 3.53
N SER A 103 -31.77 12.51 3.63
CA SER A 103 -32.38 11.59 2.64
C SER A 103 -32.41 12.10 1.18
N ASN A 104 -32.16 13.39 0.94
CA ASN A 104 -32.14 14.00 -0.40
C ASN A 104 -30.72 14.26 -0.94
N ALA A 105 -29.67 13.95 -0.18
CA ALA A 105 -28.27 14.18 -0.55
C ALA A 105 -27.44 12.88 -0.63
N TYR A 106 -28.06 11.75 -0.30
CA TYR A 106 -27.51 10.39 -0.41
C TYR A 106 -28.18 9.62 -1.54
#